data_AF-A0A0N4YYA4-F1
#
_entry.id   AF-A0A0N4YYA4-F1
#
_cell.length_a   1.000
_cell.length_b   1.000
_cell.length_c   1.000
_cell.angle_alpha   90.00
_cell.angle_beta   90.00
_cell.angle_gamma   90.00
#
_symmetry.space_group_name_H-M   'P 1'
#
loop_
_entity.id
_entity.type
_entity.pdbx_description
1 polymer ?
#
loop_
_entity_poly.entity_id
_entity_poly.type
_entity_poly.pdbx_seq_one_letter_code
_entity_poly.pdbx_strand_id
1 'polypeptide(L)'
;MRNDWKQIQPFASPPQKKKYNRRKTSVRFVRPPPKRKRSSSSSSSSSDEKALPPKKGRASGTMLKELLKQGSRILQLAASKIDQLAPTVTVAASSETTQYLERLEQLLKTHQDQTIVEHKSMGTKIDKLTLKVDAVSTRLNQVEEKLKENKMFSQLKEEFAKQSSRWDTLQQEIKDLQDKVEAIEMTQLVSVVEALHRRLDEVASQPTTEQERVSSAPAEPSPEVERILRQKIETERELKEVRKAMREVNDPIEREWQNDQGAGHSVRTTDELKERRRRLQSRETRLEQELRDLHCRIEKARTTTSHHQRDHRTSARERSQQTRKRRDSRSTSHGRKERKHKEEAREKRRDSATISDDSEQD
;
A
#
# COMPACT_ATOMS: atom_id res chain seq x y z
N MET A 1 40.53 -25.38 1.31
CA MET A 1 39.85 -25.20 2.61
C MET A 1 38.35 -25.21 2.34
N ARG A 2 37.64 -26.27 2.75
CA ARG A 2 36.20 -26.47 2.50
C ARG A 2 35.46 -25.81 3.67
N ASN A 3 34.66 -24.79 3.39
CA ASN A 3 33.79 -24.19 4.40
C ASN A 3 32.42 -24.84 4.30
N ASP A 4 32.15 -25.72 5.25
CA ASP A 4 30.84 -26.33 5.47
C ASP A 4 29.85 -25.28 5.97
N TRP A 5 28.91 -24.91 5.12
CA TRP A 5 27.76 -24.10 5.50
C TRP A 5 26.76 -24.96 6.27
N LYS A 6 26.85 -24.91 7.61
CA LYS A 6 25.83 -25.49 8.47
C LYS A 6 24.50 -24.74 8.28
N GLN A 7 23.53 -25.51 7.83
CA GLN A 7 22.12 -25.19 7.66
C GLN A 7 21.53 -24.69 8.98
N ILE A 8 21.24 -23.39 9.07
CA ILE A 8 20.57 -22.79 10.22
C ILE A 8 19.07 -23.08 10.08
N GLN A 9 18.56 -23.94 10.97
CA GLN A 9 17.14 -24.22 11.13
C GLN A 9 16.37 -22.93 11.49
N PRO A 10 15.18 -22.68 10.93
CA PRO A 10 14.38 -21.52 11.29
C PRO A 10 13.87 -21.65 12.73
N PHE A 11 14.10 -20.61 13.52
CA PHE A 11 13.56 -20.47 14.88
C PHE A 11 12.04 -20.59 14.84
N ALA A 12 11.53 -21.64 15.49
CA ALA A 12 10.10 -21.81 15.74
C ALA A 12 9.57 -20.60 16.51
N SER A 13 8.48 -20.02 16.01
CA SER A 13 7.79 -18.88 16.62
C SER A 13 7.45 -19.15 18.09
N PRO A 14 7.64 -18.16 18.98
CA PRO A 14 7.32 -18.32 20.39
C PRO A 14 5.81 -18.48 20.59
N PRO A 15 5.36 -19.31 21.54
CA PRO A 15 3.95 -19.56 21.79
C PRO A 15 3.25 -18.27 22.24
N GLN A 16 2.10 -17.99 21.62
CA GLN A 16 1.28 -16.84 21.97
C GLN A 16 0.86 -16.92 23.45
N LYS A 17 1.09 -15.82 24.15
CA LYS A 17 0.80 -15.64 25.58
C LYS A 17 -0.71 -15.85 25.83
N LYS A 18 -1.05 -16.99 26.45
CA LYS A 18 -2.36 -17.22 27.06
C LYS A 18 -2.60 -16.13 28.10
N LYS A 19 -3.71 -15.38 27.93
CA LYS A 19 -4.20 -14.41 28.91
C LYS A 19 -4.56 -15.16 30.20
N TYR A 20 -3.70 -15.05 31.21
CA TYR A 20 -4.03 -15.50 32.57
C TYR A 20 -4.99 -14.50 33.20
N ASN A 21 -6.24 -14.93 33.39
CA ASN A 21 -7.22 -14.24 34.21
C ASN A 21 -6.72 -14.19 35.65
N ARG A 22 -6.35 -12.99 36.10
CA ARG A 22 -5.95 -12.73 37.48
C ARG A 22 -7.18 -12.27 38.27
N ARG A 23 -7.42 -12.99 39.37
CA ARG A 23 -8.05 -12.57 40.64
C ARG A 23 -9.58 -12.70 40.75
N LYS A 24 -9.99 -13.50 41.74
CA LYS A 24 -10.44 -13.00 43.05
C LYS A 24 -10.49 -14.16 44.07
N THR A 25 -9.39 -14.38 44.79
CA THR A 25 -9.43 -15.17 46.03
C THR A 25 -9.76 -14.22 47.17
N SER A 26 -11.00 -14.30 47.64
CA SER A 26 -11.45 -13.71 48.89
C SER A 26 -10.83 -14.51 50.04
N VAL A 27 -9.83 -13.95 50.70
CA VAL A 27 -9.30 -14.47 51.96
C VAL A 27 -10.29 -14.05 53.05
N ARG A 28 -11.21 -14.94 53.41
CA ARG A 28 -12.01 -14.79 54.63
C ARG A 28 -11.11 -15.01 55.84
N PHE A 29 -11.03 -13.99 56.66
CA PHE A 29 -10.50 -14.02 58.03
C PHE A 29 -11.10 -15.21 58.80
N VAL A 30 -10.23 -16.13 59.22
CA VAL A 30 -10.53 -17.16 60.20
C VAL A 30 -10.52 -16.50 61.58
N ARG A 31 -11.70 -16.39 62.19
CA ARG A 31 -11.92 -15.88 63.54
C ARG A 31 -11.61 -17.02 64.54
N PRO A 32 -10.90 -16.75 65.66
CA PRO A 32 -10.61 -17.78 66.66
C PRO A 32 -11.87 -18.22 67.43
N PRO A 33 -11.88 -19.45 67.98
CA PRO A 33 -13.10 -20.12 68.44
C PRO A 33 -13.63 -19.57 69.77
N PRO A 34 -14.97 -19.45 69.94
CA PRO A 34 -15.56 -19.19 71.24
C PRO A 34 -15.57 -20.44 72.12
N LYS A 35 -15.25 -20.17 73.39
CA LYS A 35 -15.21 -21.02 74.58
C LYS A 35 -16.27 -22.13 74.61
N ARG A 36 -15.82 -23.39 74.69
CA ARG A 36 -16.62 -24.57 75.07
C ARG A 36 -17.23 -24.33 76.46
N LYS A 37 -18.53 -24.04 76.52
CA LYS A 37 -19.32 -24.24 77.74
C LYS A 37 -19.60 -25.74 77.87
N ARG A 38 -19.25 -26.27 79.04
CA ARG A 38 -19.49 -27.66 79.42
C ARG A 38 -20.99 -27.93 79.48
N SER A 39 -21.33 -29.13 79.04
CA SER A 39 -22.61 -29.78 79.08
C SER A 39 -23.23 -29.81 80.48
N SER A 40 -24.54 -29.67 80.56
CA SER A 40 -25.35 -30.30 81.60
C SER A 40 -26.62 -30.83 80.94
N SER A 41 -26.56 -32.08 80.52
CA SER A 41 -27.64 -32.89 79.98
C SER A 41 -28.45 -33.53 81.12
N SER A 42 -29.76 -33.23 81.12
CA SER A 42 -30.92 -34.13 81.28
C SER A 42 -30.83 -35.40 82.13
N SER A 43 -31.78 -35.55 83.07
CA SER A 43 -32.89 -36.56 83.12
C SER A 43 -33.48 -36.60 84.55
N SER A 44 -34.77 -36.31 84.79
CA SER A 44 -36.02 -37.07 84.54
C SER A 44 -36.30 -38.20 85.55
N SER A 45 -37.31 -38.04 86.43
CA SER A 45 -38.34 -39.04 86.85
C SER A 45 -39.16 -38.44 88.03
N SER A 46 -40.47 -38.16 87.90
CA SER A 46 -41.63 -38.97 88.36
C SER A 46 -41.52 -39.41 89.84
N SER A 47 -42.52 -39.32 90.72
CA SER A 47 -43.97 -39.51 90.58
C SER A 47 -44.64 -39.07 91.90
N ASP A 48 -45.96 -38.85 91.87
CA ASP A 48 -46.85 -38.83 93.04
C ASP A 48 -46.55 -39.97 94.05
N GLU A 49 -46.71 -39.70 95.35
CA GLU A 49 -47.81 -40.29 96.13
C GLU A 49 -47.77 -39.86 97.61
N LYS A 50 -48.98 -39.85 98.17
CA LYS A 50 -49.33 -39.56 99.56
C LYS A 50 -48.79 -40.59 100.55
N ALA A 51 -48.88 -40.17 101.82
CA ALA A 51 -49.16 -40.95 103.02
C ALA A 51 -47.97 -41.30 103.93
N LEU A 52 -48.02 -40.67 105.12
CA LEU A 52 -47.30 -41.01 106.34
C LEU A 52 -47.50 -42.48 106.73
N PRO A 53 -46.56 -43.10 107.48
CA PRO A 53 -46.80 -43.26 108.93
C PRO A 53 -45.53 -43.08 109.80
N PRO A 54 -45.66 -43.11 111.15
CA PRO A 54 -44.81 -42.37 112.07
C PRO A 54 -43.67 -43.17 112.72
N LYS A 55 -42.72 -42.40 113.27
CA LYS A 55 -41.89 -42.67 114.47
C LYS A 55 -41.03 -43.95 114.45
N LYS A 56 -39.72 -43.75 114.63
CA LYS A 56 -38.89 -44.25 115.76
C LYS A 56 -37.43 -44.33 115.31
N GLY A 57 -36.51 -43.94 116.19
CA GLY A 57 -35.07 -44.11 115.95
C GLY A 57 -34.20 -42.93 116.40
N ARG A 58 -34.48 -42.41 117.59
CA ARG A 58 -33.73 -41.34 118.26
C ARG A 58 -32.38 -41.91 118.76
N ALA A 59 -31.48 -42.25 117.83
CA ALA A 59 -30.09 -42.67 118.09
C ALA A 59 -29.14 -42.44 116.90
N SER A 60 -29.65 -42.37 115.65
CA SER A 60 -28.84 -42.14 114.44
C SER A 60 -28.38 -40.68 114.28
N GLY A 61 -29.04 -39.73 114.97
CA GLY A 61 -28.73 -38.31 114.88
C GLY A 61 -27.36 -37.92 115.48
N THR A 62 -26.82 -38.68 116.43
CA THR A 62 -25.50 -38.38 117.02
C THR A 62 -24.36 -38.90 116.15
N MET A 63 -24.47 -40.11 115.59
CA MET A 63 -23.45 -40.68 114.70
C MET A 63 -23.35 -39.90 113.37
N LEU A 64 -24.49 -39.55 112.75
CA LEU A 64 -24.50 -38.72 111.54
C LEU A 64 -23.92 -37.32 111.82
N LYS A 65 -24.22 -36.73 112.99
CA LYS A 65 -23.67 -35.44 113.41
C LYS A 65 -22.15 -35.51 113.61
N GLU A 66 -21.63 -36.60 114.18
CA GLU A 66 -20.19 -36.77 114.37
C GLU A 66 -19.46 -37.00 113.04
N LEU A 67 -20.03 -37.79 112.12
CA LEU A 67 -19.49 -37.96 110.76
C LEU A 67 -19.51 -36.64 109.96
N LEU A 68 -20.58 -35.86 110.04
CA LEU A 68 -20.65 -34.54 109.40
C LEU A 68 -19.63 -33.56 110.00
N LYS A 69 -19.44 -33.60 111.32
CA LYS A 69 -18.44 -32.78 112.02
C LYS A 69 -17.01 -33.20 111.65
N GLN A 70 -16.73 -34.49 111.57
CA GLN A 70 -15.44 -35.01 111.13
C GLN A 70 -15.17 -34.69 109.66
N GLY A 71 -16.17 -34.85 108.78
CA GLY A 71 -16.10 -34.45 107.38
C GLY A 71 -15.86 -32.95 107.20
N SER A 72 -16.56 -32.12 107.97
CA SER A 72 -16.33 -30.66 108.01
C SER A 72 -14.91 -30.32 108.45
N ARG A 73 -14.36 -31.03 109.45
CA ARG A 73 -12.99 -30.82 109.93
C ARG A 73 -11.94 -31.23 108.89
N ILE A 74 -12.17 -32.33 108.17
CA ILE A 74 -11.30 -32.78 107.07
C ILE A 74 -11.34 -31.77 105.92
N LEU A 75 -12.54 -31.28 105.54
CA LEU A 75 -12.69 -30.27 104.50
C LEU A 75 -12.05 -28.94 104.89
N GLN A 76 -12.16 -28.51 106.16
CA GLN A 76 -11.46 -27.33 106.66
C GLN A 76 -9.94 -27.50 106.63
N LEU A 77 -9.42 -28.67 107.01
CA LEU A 77 -7.99 -28.96 106.93
C LEU A 77 -7.50 -29.01 105.48
N ALA A 78 -8.28 -29.58 104.56
CA ALA A 78 -7.97 -29.61 103.15
C ALA A 78 -8.00 -28.20 102.54
N ALA A 79 -9.03 -27.40 102.84
CA ALA A 79 -9.13 -26.01 102.42
C ALA A 79 -7.96 -25.17 102.98
N SER A 80 -7.64 -25.32 104.26
CA SER A 80 -6.51 -24.64 104.89
C SER A 80 -5.16 -25.04 104.27
N LYS A 81 -4.95 -26.31 103.93
CA LYS A 81 -3.74 -26.75 103.20
C LYS A 81 -3.70 -26.24 101.77
N ILE A 82 -4.83 -26.17 101.08
CA ILE A 82 -4.92 -25.57 99.74
C ILE A 82 -4.60 -24.07 99.82
N ASP A 83 -5.10 -23.35 100.83
CA ASP A 83 -4.80 -21.94 101.04
C ASP A 83 -3.33 -21.70 101.44
N GLN A 84 -2.70 -22.63 102.15
CA GLN A 84 -1.26 -22.57 102.44
C GLN A 84 -0.39 -22.84 101.21
N LEU A 85 -0.86 -23.68 100.28
CA LEU A 85 -0.15 -24.01 99.04
C LEU A 85 -0.47 -23.04 97.90
N ALA A 86 -1.57 -22.29 97.96
CA ALA A 86 -1.95 -21.34 96.92
C ALA A 86 -0.86 -20.26 96.66
N PRO A 87 -0.18 -19.68 97.68
CA PRO A 87 0.92 -18.74 97.47
C PRO A 87 2.20 -19.35 96.89
N THR A 88 2.40 -20.67 97.01
CA THR A 88 3.57 -21.37 96.46
C THR A 88 3.32 -21.91 95.05
N VAL A 89 2.07 -22.24 94.71
CA VAL A 89 1.66 -22.70 93.37
C VAL A 89 1.32 -21.54 92.45
N THR A 90 0.84 -20.42 92.98
CA THR A 90 0.96 -19.15 92.28
C THR A 90 2.42 -18.77 92.35
N VAL A 91 3.19 -19.08 91.31
CA VAL A 91 4.47 -18.40 91.06
C VAL A 91 4.13 -16.93 91.09
N ALA A 92 4.34 -16.29 92.24
CA ALA A 92 4.20 -14.87 92.38
C ALA A 92 5.06 -14.32 91.25
N ALA A 93 4.45 -13.56 90.34
CA ALA A 93 5.18 -12.83 89.33
C ALA A 93 6.13 -11.93 90.12
N SER A 94 7.33 -12.44 90.39
CA SER A 94 8.33 -11.72 91.14
C SER A 94 8.65 -10.50 90.30
N SER A 95 8.86 -9.35 90.95
CA SER A 95 9.20 -8.11 90.25
C SER A 95 10.36 -8.30 89.26
N GLU A 96 11.28 -9.22 89.55
CA GLU A 96 12.35 -9.65 88.66
C GLU A 96 11.86 -10.35 87.38
N THR A 97 10.90 -11.28 87.49
CA THR A 97 10.32 -11.96 86.31
C THR A 97 9.54 -10.99 85.41
N THR A 98 8.80 -10.03 85.98
CA THR A 98 8.09 -9.02 85.20
C THR A 98 9.07 -8.06 84.53
N GLN A 99 10.10 -7.59 85.24
CA GLN A 99 11.15 -6.75 84.65
C GLN A 99 11.91 -7.48 83.54
N TYR A 100 12.19 -8.77 83.69
CA TYR A 100 12.84 -9.56 82.66
C TYR A 100 11.97 -9.71 81.41
N LEU A 101 10.66 -9.96 81.58
CA LEU A 101 9.70 -10.00 80.47
C LEU A 101 9.60 -8.65 79.75
N GLU A 102 9.53 -7.54 80.48
CA GLU A 102 9.52 -6.20 79.89
C GLU A 102 10.81 -5.91 79.09
N ARG A 103 11.98 -6.31 79.60
CA ARG A 103 13.26 -6.19 78.87
C ARG A 103 13.26 -7.03 77.59
N LEU A 104 12.75 -8.26 77.65
CA LEU A 104 12.63 -9.12 76.46
C LEU A 104 11.65 -8.55 75.44
N GLU A 105 10.53 -8.00 75.89
CA GLU A 105 9.55 -7.33 75.02
C GLU A 105 10.16 -6.10 74.34
N GLN A 106 10.88 -5.27 75.10
CA GLN A 106 11.62 -4.14 74.55
C GLN A 106 12.68 -4.58 73.53
N LEU A 107 13.46 -5.62 73.84
CA LEU A 107 14.46 -6.16 72.93
C LEU A 107 13.82 -6.66 71.63
N LEU A 108 12.74 -7.42 71.73
CA LEU A 108 11.99 -7.93 70.58
C LEU A 108 11.43 -6.79 69.73
N LYS A 109 10.90 -5.74 70.37
CA LYS A 109 10.40 -4.54 69.70
C LYS A 109 11.51 -3.79 68.97
N THR A 110 12.67 -3.58 69.61
CA THR A 110 13.81 -2.92 68.96
C THR A 110 14.33 -3.70 67.75
N HIS A 111 14.41 -5.03 67.86
CA HIS A 111 14.78 -5.89 66.74
C HIS A 111 13.76 -5.84 65.59
N GLN A 112 12.47 -5.81 65.92
CA GLN A 112 11.40 -5.66 64.93
C GLN A 112 11.50 -4.31 64.19
N ASP A 113 11.72 -3.21 64.92
CA ASP A 113 11.87 -1.88 64.33
C ASP A 113 13.10 -1.80 63.41
N GLN A 114 14.24 -2.36 63.84
CA GLN A 114 15.44 -2.48 63.02
C GLN A 114 15.18 -3.28 61.73
N THR A 115 14.53 -4.44 61.86
CA THR A 115 14.16 -5.29 60.71
C THR A 115 13.26 -4.55 59.72
N ILE A 116 12.30 -3.75 60.21
CA ILE A 116 11.43 -2.92 59.35
C ILE A 116 12.24 -1.85 58.61
N VAL A 117 13.19 -1.19 59.28
CA VAL A 117 14.07 -0.17 58.67
C VAL A 117 14.95 -0.79 57.58
N GLU A 118 15.54 -1.95 57.86
CA GLU A 118 16.36 -2.68 56.88
C GLU A 118 15.54 -3.13 55.67
N HIS A 119 14.34 -3.67 55.88
CA HIS A 119 13.44 -4.04 54.78
C HIS A 119 13.02 -2.83 53.94
N LYS A 120 12.73 -1.69 54.55
CA LYS A 120 12.45 -0.44 53.82
C LYS A 120 13.65 -0.01 52.98
N SER A 121 14.85 -0.04 53.56
CA SER A 121 16.10 0.27 52.86
C SER A 121 16.34 -0.68 51.67
N MET A 122 16.17 -2.00 51.88
CA MET A 122 16.24 -3.00 50.80
C MET A 122 15.20 -2.74 49.70
N GLY A 123 13.97 -2.37 50.06
CA GLY A 123 12.92 -1.98 49.11
C GLY A 123 13.39 -0.87 48.18
N THR A 124 13.95 0.22 48.73
CA THR A 124 14.47 1.33 47.91
C THR A 124 15.64 0.92 47.00
N LYS A 125 16.48 -0.01 47.44
CA LYS A 125 17.58 -0.56 46.62
C LYS A 125 17.03 -1.40 45.46
N ILE A 126 16.00 -2.21 45.70
CA ILE A 126 15.33 -3.02 44.67
C ILE A 126 14.64 -2.12 43.65
N ASP A 127 13.94 -1.07 44.08
CA ASP A 127 13.29 -0.12 43.18
C ASP A 127 14.32 0.59 42.28
N LYS A 128 15.44 1.02 42.86
CA LYS A 128 16.56 1.62 42.10
C LYS A 128 17.17 0.67 41.08
N LEU A 129 17.32 -0.62 41.42
CA LEU A 129 17.81 -1.63 40.48
C LEU A 129 16.80 -1.89 39.37
N THR A 130 15.51 -1.95 39.69
CA THR A 130 14.42 -2.12 38.71
C THR A 130 14.47 -1.00 37.67
N LEU A 131 14.56 0.26 38.11
CA LEU A 131 14.70 1.42 37.20
C LEU A 131 15.94 1.33 36.31
N LYS A 132 17.08 0.84 36.84
CA LYS A 132 18.29 0.63 36.04
C LYS A 132 18.11 -0.48 35.00
N VAL A 133 17.44 -1.58 35.37
CA VAL A 133 17.13 -2.67 34.44
C VAL A 133 16.21 -2.18 33.32
N ASP A 134 15.19 -1.40 33.63
CA ASP A 134 14.28 -0.81 32.64
C ASP A 134 15.04 0.15 31.70
N ALA A 135 15.94 0.98 32.24
CA ALA A 135 16.79 1.86 31.44
C ALA A 135 17.75 1.10 30.51
N VAL A 136 18.32 -0.02 30.97
CA VAL A 136 19.17 -0.87 30.13
C VAL A 136 18.33 -1.59 29.06
N SER A 137 17.17 -2.11 29.43
CA SER A 137 16.24 -2.79 28.52
C SER A 137 15.78 -1.88 27.39
N THR A 138 15.39 -0.64 27.71
CA THR A 138 15.01 0.37 26.71
C THR A 138 16.16 0.73 25.76
N ARG A 139 17.39 0.90 26.28
CA ARG A 139 18.58 1.13 25.45
C ARG A 139 18.89 -0.05 24.54
N LEU A 140 18.74 -1.28 25.02
CA LEU A 140 18.98 -2.48 24.23
C LEU A 140 17.98 -2.58 23.07
N ASN A 141 16.69 -2.32 23.33
CA ASN A 141 15.67 -2.30 22.29
C ASN A 141 15.96 -1.23 21.23
N GLN A 142 16.42 -0.03 21.63
CA GLN A 142 16.82 1.02 20.68
C GLN A 142 18.00 0.61 19.80
N VAL A 143 19.00 -0.09 20.37
CA VAL A 143 20.14 -0.61 19.60
C VAL A 143 19.69 -1.70 18.63
N GLU A 144 18.77 -2.58 19.04
CA GLU A 144 18.22 -3.63 18.19
C GLU A 144 17.47 -3.04 16.99
N GLU A 145 16.62 -2.03 17.19
CA GLU A 145 15.90 -1.36 16.11
C GLU A 145 16.87 -0.65 15.14
N LYS A 146 17.86 0.09 15.64
CA LYS A 146 18.90 0.69 14.79
C LYS A 146 19.69 -0.36 13.99
N LEU A 147 19.93 -1.54 14.55
CA LEU A 147 20.61 -2.61 13.85
C LEU A 147 19.74 -3.22 12.75
N LYS A 148 18.43 -3.37 12.99
CA LYS A 148 17.45 -3.78 11.95
C LYS A 148 17.39 -2.76 10.82
N GLU A 149 17.31 -1.47 11.14
CA GLU A 149 17.34 -0.37 10.16
C GLU A 149 18.62 -0.39 9.32
N ASN A 150 19.80 -0.54 9.95
CA ASN A 150 21.08 -0.63 9.23
C ASN A 150 21.18 -1.87 8.33
N LYS A 151 20.60 -3.00 8.74
CA LYS A 151 20.55 -4.22 7.92
C LYS A 151 19.68 -4.01 6.68
N MET A 152 18.52 -3.37 6.84
CA MET A 152 17.66 -2.97 5.72
C MET A 152 18.37 -2.00 4.77
N PHE A 153 19.11 -1.03 5.31
CA PHE A 153 19.91 -0.10 4.51
C PHE A 153 21.02 -0.81 3.71
N SER A 154 21.68 -1.80 4.31
CA SER A 154 22.71 -2.59 3.63
C SER A 154 22.13 -3.45 2.51
N GLN A 155 20.95 -4.03 2.72
CA GLN A 155 20.21 -4.75 1.67
C GLN A 155 19.81 -3.83 0.52
N LEU A 156 19.27 -2.65 0.82
CA LEU A 156 18.94 -1.63 -0.19
C LEU A 156 20.18 -1.21 -0.98
N LYS A 157 21.34 -1.05 -0.33
CA LYS A 157 22.60 -0.72 -1.00
C LYS A 157 23.05 -1.82 -1.97
N GLU A 158 22.90 -3.10 -1.59
CA GLU A 158 23.22 -4.23 -2.46
C GLU A 158 22.25 -4.32 -3.65
N GLU A 159 20.96 -4.11 -3.43
CA GLU A 159 19.95 -4.05 -4.49
C GLU A 159 20.20 -2.90 -5.46
N PHE A 160 20.57 -1.72 -4.94
CA PHE A 160 20.94 -0.57 -5.76
C PHE A 160 22.17 -0.85 -6.62
N ALA A 161 23.20 -1.49 -6.06
CA ALA A 161 24.38 -1.90 -6.83
C ALA A 161 24.03 -2.89 -7.96
N LYS A 162 23.14 -3.86 -7.70
CA LYS A 162 22.63 -4.78 -8.72
C LYS A 162 21.84 -4.04 -9.80
N GLN A 163 20.98 -3.10 -9.43
CA GLN A 163 20.24 -2.28 -10.39
C GLN A 163 21.16 -1.39 -11.24
N SER A 164 22.19 -0.79 -10.64
CA SER A 164 23.18 0.00 -11.37
C SER A 164 23.86 -0.83 -12.46
N SER A 165 24.32 -2.05 -12.12
CA SER A 165 24.95 -2.92 -13.12
C SER A 165 24.01 -3.32 -14.26
N ARG A 166 22.70 -3.46 -13.98
CA ARG A 166 21.69 -3.74 -15.01
C ARG A 166 21.45 -2.53 -15.92
N TRP A 167 21.49 -1.32 -15.38
CA TRP A 167 21.41 -0.09 -16.16
C TRP A 167 22.61 0.08 -17.08
N ASP A 168 23.82 -0.22 -16.60
CA ASP A 168 25.03 -0.17 -17.42
C ASP A 168 24.93 -1.14 -18.62
N THR A 169 24.45 -2.38 -18.39
CA THR A 169 24.21 -3.35 -19.48
C THR A 169 23.17 -2.85 -20.48
N LEU A 170 22.04 -2.31 -19.99
CA LEU A 170 20.99 -1.75 -20.84
C LEU A 170 21.49 -0.58 -21.68
N GLN A 171 22.30 0.30 -21.10
CA GLN A 171 22.89 1.42 -21.81
C GLN A 171 23.86 0.95 -22.91
N GLN A 172 24.63 -0.11 -22.63
CA GLN A 172 25.50 -0.73 -23.62
C GLN A 172 24.71 -1.39 -24.76
N GLU A 173 23.60 -2.07 -24.47
CA GLU A 173 22.70 -2.64 -25.48
C GLU A 173 22.04 -1.57 -26.35
N ILE A 174 21.57 -0.47 -25.74
CA ILE A 174 21.01 0.68 -26.49
C ILE A 174 22.07 1.25 -27.43
N LYS A 175 23.31 1.42 -26.96
CA LYS A 175 24.40 1.91 -27.78
C LYS A 175 24.71 0.97 -28.96
N ASP A 176 24.81 -0.33 -28.69
CA ASP A 176 25.03 -1.34 -29.74
C ASP A 176 23.89 -1.37 -30.78
N LEU A 177 22.63 -1.19 -30.32
CA LEU A 177 21.49 -1.04 -31.22
C LEU A 177 21.55 0.25 -32.04
N GLN A 178 21.95 1.38 -31.44
CA GLN A 178 22.15 2.64 -32.16
C GLN A 178 23.23 2.48 -33.23
N ASP A 179 24.38 1.90 -32.89
CA ASP A 179 25.47 1.66 -33.83
C ASP A 179 25.01 0.74 -34.99
N LYS A 180 24.21 -0.29 -34.71
CA LYS A 180 23.61 -1.18 -35.74
C LYS A 180 22.61 -0.45 -36.64
N VAL A 181 21.74 0.38 -36.07
CA VAL A 181 20.76 1.16 -36.83
C VAL A 181 21.48 2.17 -37.72
N GLU A 182 22.46 2.91 -37.20
CA GLU A 182 23.27 3.84 -37.98
C GLU A 182 24.00 3.14 -39.12
N ALA A 183 24.56 1.95 -38.88
CA ALA A 183 25.24 1.15 -39.90
C ALA A 183 24.29 0.69 -41.03
N ILE A 184 23.09 0.20 -40.67
CA ILE A 184 22.11 -0.32 -41.65
C ILE A 184 21.47 0.82 -42.44
N GLU A 185 21.03 1.88 -41.75
CA GLU A 185 20.27 2.96 -42.38
C GLU A 185 21.15 3.82 -43.28
N MET A 186 22.36 4.21 -42.86
CA MET A 186 23.20 5.08 -43.70
C MET A 186 23.69 4.36 -44.96
N THR A 187 24.22 3.14 -44.84
CA THR A 187 24.86 2.47 -45.98
C THR A 187 23.84 2.03 -47.03
N GLN A 188 22.70 1.47 -46.61
CA GLN A 188 21.65 1.08 -47.54
C GLN A 188 20.97 2.30 -48.16
N LEU A 189 20.63 3.32 -47.36
CA LEU A 189 19.96 4.52 -47.87
C LEU A 189 20.84 5.28 -48.85
N VAL A 190 22.14 5.44 -48.57
CA VAL A 190 23.10 6.05 -49.50
C VAL A 190 23.14 5.28 -50.82
N SER A 191 23.23 3.94 -50.77
CA SER A 191 23.23 3.12 -51.99
C SER A 191 21.95 3.26 -52.82
N VAL A 192 20.79 3.34 -52.16
CA VAL A 192 19.49 3.53 -52.82
C VAL A 192 19.37 4.93 -53.41
N VAL A 193 19.82 5.96 -52.69
CA VAL A 193 19.83 7.35 -53.15
C VAL A 193 20.75 7.50 -54.36
N GLU A 194 21.94 6.89 -54.35
CA GLU A 194 22.85 6.88 -55.49
C GLU A 194 22.26 6.15 -56.70
N ALA A 195 21.62 4.98 -56.47
CA ALA A 195 20.96 4.24 -57.55
C ALA A 195 19.78 5.02 -58.15
N LEU A 196 19.01 5.73 -57.32
CA LEU A 196 17.94 6.62 -57.76
C LEU A 196 18.50 7.83 -58.52
N HIS A 197 19.59 8.44 -58.06
CA HIS A 197 20.27 9.52 -58.80
C HIS A 197 20.70 9.05 -60.18
N ARG A 198 21.38 7.90 -60.29
CA ARG A 198 21.79 7.35 -61.60
C ARG A 198 20.61 7.11 -62.53
N ARG A 199 19.51 6.54 -62.01
CA ARG A 199 18.28 6.36 -62.80
C ARG A 199 17.65 7.68 -63.21
N LEU A 200 17.66 8.68 -62.34
CA LEU A 200 17.15 10.01 -62.66
C LEU A 200 18.02 10.69 -63.73
N ASP A 201 19.34 10.57 -63.62
CA ASP A 201 20.30 11.06 -64.61
C ASP A 201 20.12 10.34 -65.96
N GLU A 202 19.89 9.03 -65.97
CA GLU A 202 19.54 8.25 -67.18
C GLU A 202 18.23 8.74 -67.81
N VAL A 203 17.20 9.00 -67.00
CA VAL A 203 15.91 9.54 -67.48
C VAL A 203 16.05 10.98 -67.99
N ALA A 204 16.87 11.80 -67.32
CA ALA A 204 17.11 13.18 -67.72
C ALA A 204 18.01 13.29 -68.96
N SER A 205 18.92 12.33 -69.15
CA SER A 205 19.83 12.25 -70.31
C SER A 205 19.22 11.52 -71.49
N GLN A 206 18.11 10.79 -71.32
CA GLN A 206 17.29 10.37 -72.45
C GLN A 206 16.82 11.62 -73.20
N PRO A 207 17.23 11.80 -74.48
CA PRO A 207 16.74 12.92 -75.27
C PRO A 207 15.23 12.74 -75.34
N THR A 208 14.51 13.68 -74.71
CA THR A 208 13.05 13.65 -74.60
C THR A 208 12.50 13.68 -76.02
N THR A 209 12.26 12.50 -76.59
CA THR A 209 11.76 12.34 -77.94
C THR A 209 10.39 13.00 -77.98
N GLU A 210 10.30 13.99 -78.85
CA GLU A 210 9.22 14.92 -79.07
C GLU A 210 7.81 14.32 -78.91
N GLN A 211 7.25 14.35 -77.70
CA GLN A 211 5.82 14.50 -77.52
C GLN A 211 5.52 14.93 -76.08
N GLU A 212 4.77 16.02 -75.97
CA GLU A 212 4.14 16.48 -74.74
C GLU A 212 5.01 17.36 -73.81
N ARG A 213 5.48 18.49 -74.37
CA ARG A 213 5.58 19.74 -73.62
C ARG A 213 4.19 20.13 -73.08
N VAL A 214 3.83 19.63 -71.91
CA VAL A 214 2.88 20.30 -71.03
C VAL A 214 3.66 20.77 -69.82
N SER A 215 4.13 22.01 -69.91
CA SER A 215 4.71 22.77 -68.81
C SER A 215 3.71 22.88 -67.65
N SER A 216 3.73 21.89 -66.76
CA SER A 216 3.08 21.96 -65.46
C SER A 216 4.10 22.51 -64.48
N ALA A 217 4.20 23.85 -64.41
CA ALA A 217 4.92 24.51 -63.32
C ALA A 217 4.47 23.91 -61.97
N PRO A 218 5.38 23.68 -61.01
CA PRO A 218 5.01 23.17 -59.69
C PRO A 218 3.97 24.13 -59.10
N ALA A 219 2.75 23.63 -58.89
CA ALA A 219 1.67 24.44 -58.38
C ALA A 219 2.09 25.01 -57.03
N GLU A 220 2.21 26.35 -56.96
CA GLU A 220 2.53 27.05 -55.74
C GLU A 220 1.55 26.62 -54.63
N PRO A 221 2.04 26.35 -53.40
CA PRO A 221 1.18 25.97 -52.30
C PRO A 221 0.11 27.06 -52.12
N SER A 222 -1.13 26.63 -51.86
CA SER A 222 -2.23 27.56 -51.61
C SER A 222 -1.81 28.59 -50.53
N PRO A 223 -2.08 29.90 -50.71
CA PRO A 223 -1.68 30.94 -49.77
C PRO A 223 -2.23 30.72 -48.35
N GLU A 224 -3.30 29.93 -48.21
CA GLU A 224 -3.80 29.49 -46.91
C GLU A 224 -2.86 28.48 -46.23
N VAL A 225 -2.31 27.52 -46.97
CA VAL A 225 -1.35 26.53 -46.46
C VAL A 225 -0.09 27.22 -45.99
N GLU A 226 0.43 28.19 -46.74
CA GLU A 226 1.58 28.99 -46.31
C GLU A 226 1.32 29.75 -45.02
N ARG A 227 0.14 30.36 -44.88
CA ARG A 227 -0.23 31.09 -43.66
C ARG A 227 -0.27 30.16 -42.45
N ILE A 228 -0.84 28.97 -42.59
CA ILE A 228 -0.92 27.97 -41.51
C ILE A 228 0.49 27.45 -41.17
N LEU A 229 1.36 27.26 -42.17
CA LEU A 229 2.75 26.85 -41.94
C LEU A 229 3.55 27.91 -41.16
N ARG A 230 3.38 29.20 -41.47
CA ARG A 230 4.02 30.28 -40.69
C ARG A 230 3.54 30.27 -39.24
N GLN A 231 2.24 30.10 -39.00
CA GLN A 231 1.69 30.00 -37.64
C GLN A 231 2.24 28.76 -36.89
N LYS A 232 2.41 27.63 -37.58
CA LYS A 232 3.02 26.41 -37.02
C LYS A 232 4.47 26.63 -36.59
N ILE A 233 5.26 27.32 -37.43
CA ILE A 233 6.67 27.62 -37.09
C ILE A 233 6.75 28.53 -35.86
N GLU A 234 5.86 29.51 -35.75
CA GLU A 234 5.84 30.43 -34.60
C GLU A 234 5.44 29.71 -33.30
N THR A 235 4.39 28.89 -33.35
CA THR A 235 3.95 28.07 -32.20
C THR A 235 5.00 27.03 -31.79
N GLU A 236 5.74 26.46 -32.74
CA GLU A 236 6.89 25.58 -32.45
C GLU A 236 8.04 26.33 -31.77
N ARG A 237 8.33 27.57 -32.18
CA ARG A 237 9.33 28.42 -31.53
C ARG A 237 8.91 28.76 -30.11
N GLU A 238 7.67 29.20 -29.91
CA GLU A 238 7.14 29.53 -28.58
C GLU A 238 7.15 28.29 -27.65
N LEU A 239 6.79 27.11 -28.16
CA LEU A 239 6.85 25.87 -27.39
C LEU A 239 8.28 25.53 -26.94
N LYS A 240 9.28 25.73 -27.82
CA LYS A 240 10.69 25.56 -27.47
C LYS A 240 11.13 26.53 -26.37
N GLU A 241 10.69 27.78 -26.42
CA GLU A 241 10.97 28.78 -25.39
C GLU A 241 10.32 28.42 -24.04
N VAL A 242 9.07 27.97 -24.04
CA VAL A 242 8.38 27.50 -22.82
C VAL A 242 9.11 26.31 -22.19
N ARG A 243 9.54 25.34 -23.00
CA ARG A 243 10.32 24.19 -22.52
C ARG A 243 11.70 24.59 -21.98
N LYS A 244 12.34 25.59 -22.58
CA LYS A 244 13.58 26.16 -22.05
C LYS A 244 13.34 26.83 -20.69
N ALA A 245 12.35 27.71 -20.59
CA ALA A 245 11.98 28.37 -19.34
C ALA A 245 11.57 27.36 -18.24
N MET A 246 10.95 26.25 -18.61
CA MET A 246 10.59 25.19 -17.65
C MET A 246 11.82 24.50 -17.06
N ARG A 247 12.86 24.26 -17.86
CA ARG A 247 14.15 23.75 -17.36
C ARG A 247 14.79 24.75 -16.39
N GLU A 248 14.84 26.02 -16.76
CA GLU A 248 15.36 27.10 -15.90
C GLU A 248 14.62 27.22 -14.55
N VAL A 249 13.32 26.85 -14.49
CA VAL A 249 12.54 26.80 -13.25
C VAL A 249 12.73 25.49 -12.48
N ASN A 250 12.96 24.36 -13.15
CA ASN A 250 13.20 23.08 -12.49
C ASN A 250 14.57 23.03 -11.80
N ASP A 251 15.62 23.56 -12.43
CA ASP A 251 16.98 23.57 -11.87
C ASP A 251 17.10 24.17 -10.45
N PRO A 252 16.48 25.32 -10.11
CA PRO A 252 16.49 25.84 -8.74
C PRO A 252 15.61 25.03 -7.79
N ILE A 253 14.46 24.49 -8.24
CA ILE A 253 13.61 23.62 -7.39
C ILE A 253 14.38 22.36 -6.99
N GLU A 254 15.10 21.75 -7.94
CA GLU A 254 15.89 20.55 -7.69
C GLU A 254 17.09 20.83 -6.79
N ARG A 255 17.78 21.97 -7.00
CA ARG A 255 18.86 22.42 -6.11
C ARG A 255 18.37 22.69 -4.68
N GLU A 256 17.23 23.37 -4.52
CA GLU A 256 16.62 23.58 -3.19
C GLU A 256 16.28 22.23 -2.54
N TRP A 257 15.66 21.32 -3.28
CA TRP A 257 15.32 19.98 -2.77
C TRP A 257 16.55 19.17 -2.32
N GLN A 258 17.67 19.29 -3.03
CA GLN A 258 18.94 18.65 -2.64
C GLN A 258 19.58 19.30 -1.40
N ASN A 259 19.43 20.62 -1.24
CA ASN A 259 20.05 21.40 -0.16
C ASN A 259 19.23 21.44 1.14
N ASP A 260 17.93 21.13 1.10
CA ASP A 260 16.99 21.20 2.22
C ASP A 260 17.24 20.16 3.35
N GLN A 261 18.37 19.44 3.35
CA GLN A 261 18.74 18.55 4.46
C GLN A 261 19.26 19.26 5.72
N GLY A 262 19.40 20.59 5.79
CA GLY A 262 19.95 21.20 7.01
C GLY A 262 19.89 22.70 7.25
N ALA A 263 19.43 23.53 6.32
CA ALA A 263 19.37 24.99 6.53
C ALA A 263 17.98 25.49 6.14
N GLY A 264 17.32 26.23 7.05
CA GLY A 264 15.95 26.73 6.88
C GLY A 264 15.82 27.69 5.70
N HIS A 265 15.68 27.15 4.49
CA HIS A 265 15.40 27.92 3.29
C HIS A 265 13.96 28.43 3.28
N SER A 266 13.78 29.56 2.59
CA SER A 266 12.53 30.31 2.56
C SER A 266 11.49 29.53 1.75
N VAL A 267 10.56 28.87 2.43
CA VAL A 267 9.40 28.16 1.83
C VAL A 267 8.70 28.99 0.75
N ARG A 268 8.67 30.33 0.91
CA ARG A 268 8.03 31.25 -0.05
C ARG A 268 8.66 31.24 -1.45
N THR A 269 9.98 31.10 -1.58
CA THR A 269 10.64 31.08 -2.92
C THR A 269 10.33 29.79 -3.67
N THR A 270 10.29 28.67 -2.95
CA THR A 270 9.98 27.35 -3.54
C THR A 270 8.55 27.32 -4.10
N ASP A 271 7.59 27.94 -3.39
CA ASP A 271 6.19 27.94 -3.79
C ASP A 271 5.93 28.84 -5.01
N GLU A 272 6.64 29.96 -5.12
CA GLU A 272 6.64 30.81 -6.33
C GLU A 272 7.19 30.07 -7.55
N LEU A 273 8.28 29.31 -7.39
CA LEU A 273 8.85 28.50 -8.47
C LEU A 273 7.90 27.37 -8.89
N LYS A 274 7.26 26.68 -7.94
CA LYS A 274 6.23 25.67 -8.23
C LYS A 274 5.04 26.25 -8.97
N GLU A 275 4.58 27.43 -8.57
CA GLU A 275 3.49 28.14 -9.24
C GLU A 275 3.88 28.55 -10.67
N ARG A 276 5.10 29.07 -10.85
CA ARG A 276 5.63 29.38 -12.18
C ARG A 276 5.73 28.14 -13.07
N ARG A 277 6.15 27.00 -12.51
CA ARG A 277 6.18 25.70 -13.21
C ARG A 277 4.78 25.29 -13.67
N ARG A 278 3.76 25.39 -12.81
CA ARG A 278 2.36 25.08 -13.17
C ARG A 278 1.89 25.94 -14.34
N ARG A 279 2.15 27.26 -14.30
CA ARG A 279 1.79 28.18 -15.40
C ARG A 279 2.47 27.82 -16.71
N LEU A 280 3.76 27.47 -16.67
CA LEU A 280 4.50 27.04 -17.85
C LEU A 280 3.96 25.71 -18.41
N GLN A 281 3.59 24.75 -17.56
CA GLN A 281 2.96 23.49 -17.98
C GLN A 281 1.59 23.70 -18.63
N SER A 282 0.76 24.60 -18.07
CA SER A 282 -0.51 24.97 -18.71
C SER A 282 -0.31 25.65 -20.07
N ARG A 283 0.73 26.49 -20.21
CA ARG A 283 1.07 27.12 -21.50
C ARG A 283 1.60 26.09 -22.51
N GLU A 284 2.45 25.16 -22.07
CA GLU A 284 2.96 24.06 -22.90
C GLU A 284 1.83 23.20 -23.46
N THR A 285 0.93 22.72 -22.61
CA THR A 285 -0.20 21.87 -23.05
C THR A 285 -1.12 22.59 -24.04
N ARG A 286 -1.34 23.89 -23.87
CA ARG A 286 -2.08 24.74 -24.83
C ARG A 286 -1.37 24.82 -26.19
N LEU A 287 -0.06 25.08 -26.20
CA LEU A 287 0.71 25.18 -27.45
C LEU A 287 0.80 23.83 -28.18
N GLU A 288 0.93 22.73 -27.45
CA GLU A 288 0.88 21.38 -28.02
C GLU A 288 -0.46 21.07 -28.68
N GLN A 289 -1.56 21.52 -28.06
CA GLN A 289 -2.88 21.40 -28.67
C GLN A 289 -3.00 22.26 -29.93
N GLU A 290 -2.52 23.50 -29.90
CA GLU A 290 -2.52 24.37 -31.08
C GLU A 290 -1.73 23.77 -32.24
N LEU A 291 -0.57 23.14 -31.99
CA LEU A 291 0.19 22.43 -33.02
C LEU A 291 -0.60 21.26 -33.64
N ARG A 292 -1.29 20.46 -32.82
CA ARG A 292 -2.16 19.38 -33.31
C ARG A 292 -3.28 19.92 -34.20
N ASP A 293 -3.89 21.03 -33.79
CA ASP A 293 -4.96 21.68 -34.55
C ASP A 293 -4.44 22.26 -35.87
N LEU A 294 -3.24 22.88 -35.87
CA LEU A 294 -2.59 23.39 -37.07
C LEU A 294 -2.21 22.26 -38.03
N HIS A 295 -1.70 21.13 -37.55
CA HIS A 295 -1.46 19.94 -38.37
C HIS A 295 -2.76 19.45 -39.03
N CYS A 296 -3.85 19.35 -38.26
CA CYS A 296 -5.15 18.97 -38.79
C CYS A 296 -5.64 19.96 -39.87
N ARG A 297 -5.45 21.27 -39.67
CA ARG A 297 -5.81 22.30 -40.65
C ARG A 297 -4.96 22.22 -41.93
N ILE A 298 -3.66 21.94 -41.83
CA ILE A 298 -2.80 21.74 -42.99
C ILE A 298 -3.29 20.55 -43.83
N GLU A 299 -3.60 19.42 -43.18
CA GLU A 299 -4.09 18.23 -43.87
C GLU A 299 -5.46 18.47 -44.53
N LYS A 300 -6.37 19.19 -43.85
CA LYS A 300 -7.65 19.62 -44.43
C LYS A 300 -7.47 20.57 -45.62
N ALA A 301 -6.56 21.54 -45.53
CA ALA A 301 -6.29 22.47 -46.62
C ALA A 301 -5.68 21.76 -47.84
N ARG A 302 -4.80 20.78 -47.61
CA ARG A 302 -4.22 19.94 -48.67
C ARG A 302 -5.27 19.09 -49.38
N THR A 303 -6.14 18.43 -48.60
CA THR A 303 -7.18 17.56 -49.15
C THR A 303 -8.28 18.34 -49.87
N THR A 304 -8.68 19.50 -49.37
CA THR A 304 -9.66 20.37 -50.05
C THR A 304 -9.13 20.95 -51.36
N THR A 305 -7.85 21.34 -51.39
CA THR A 305 -7.18 21.80 -52.63
C THR A 305 -7.12 20.67 -53.67
N SER A 306 -6.80 19.45 -53.23
CA SER A 306 -6.81 18.25 -54.08
C SER A 306 -8.21 17.92 -54.60
N HIS A 307 -9.24 18.04 -53.75
CA HIS A 307 -10.62 17.78 -54.14
C HIS A 307 -11.13 18.82 -55.14
N HIS A 308 -10.88 20.12 -54.93
CA HIS A 308 -11.24 21.18 -55.88
C HIS A 308 -10.53 20.98 -57.24
N GLN A 309 -9.25 20.60 -57.26
CA GLN A 309 -8.58 20.26 -58.53
C GLN A 309 -9.23 19.06 -59.23
N ARG A 310 -9.64 18.04 -58.47
CA ARG A 310 -10.30 16.85 -59.02
C ARG A 310 -11.67 17.19 -59.58
N ASP A 311 -12.45 18.02 -58.88
CA ASP A 311 -13.79 18.45 -59.29
C ASP A 311 -13.75 19.38 -60.51
N HIS A 312 -12.75 20.26 -60.60
CA HIS A 312 -12.53 21.05 -61.81
C HIS A 312 -12.16 20.17 -63.02
N ARG A 313 -11.37 19.11 -62.82
CA ARG A 313 -11.02 18.16 -63.89
C ARG A 313 -12.21 17.31 -64.32
N THR A 314 -13.03 16.82 -63.38
CA THR A 314 -14.23 16.03 -63.71
C THR A 314 -15.29 16.91 -64.37
N SER A 315 -15.53 18.13 -63.87
CA SER A 315 -16.48 19.08 -64.48
C SER A 315 -16.05 19.50 -65.89
N ALA A 316 -14.75 19.75 -66.13
CA ALA A 316 -14.24 20.03 -67.47
C ALA A 316 -14.41 18.82 -68.42
N ARG A 317 -14.18 17.60 -67.91
CA ARG A 317 -14.36 16.36 -68.67
C ARG A 317 -15.84 16.09 -68.98
N GLU A 318 -16.74 16.35 -68.05
CA GLU A 318 -18.19 16.21 -68.24
C GLU A 318 -18.73 17.23 -69.25
N ARG A 319 -18.33 18.50 -69.16
CA ARG A 319 -18.69 19.51 -70.17
C ARG A 319 -18.16 19.12 -71.56
N SER A 320 -16.95 18.58 -71.65
CA SER A 320 -16.39 18.04 -72.90
C SER A 320 -17.18 16.84 -73.43
N GLN A 321 -17.57 15.90 -72.57
CA GLN A 321 -18.40 14.75 -72.98
C GLN A 321 -19.82 15.16 -73.39
N GLN A 322 -20.40 16.18 -72.75
CA GLN A 322 -21.74 16.69 -73.07
C GLN A 322 -21.75 17.44 -74.41
N THR A 323 -20.69 18.17 -74.74
CA THR A 323 -20.54 18.76 -76.09
C THR A 323 -20.32 17.69 -77.18
N ARG A 324 -19.57 16.61 -76.90
CA ARG A 324 -19.46 15.46 -77.82
C ARG A 324 -20.80 14.74 -78.03
N LYS A 325 -21.55 14.43 -76.96
CA LYS A 325 -22.89 13.82 -77.07
C LYS A 325 -23.87 14.67 -77.89
N ARG A 326 -23.80 16.01 -77.79
CA ARG A 326 -24.62 16.91 -78.63
C ARG A 326 -24.22 16.90 -80.11
N ARG A 327 -22.96 16.66 -80.46
CA ARG A 327 -22.51 16.47 -81.86
C ARG A 327 -23.01 15.14 -82.43
N ASP A 328 -22.92 14.05 -81.68
CA ASP A 328 -23.38 12.73 -82.15
C ASP A 328 -24.90 12.61 -82.26
N SER A 329 -25.64 13.34 -81.42
CA SER A 329 -27.10 13.40 -81.50
C SER A 329 -27.61 14.17 -82.73
N ARG A 330 -26.80 15.05 -83.34
CA ARG A 330 -27.13 15.70 -84.62
C ARG A 330 -26.77 14.86 -85.84
N SER A 331 -25.86 13.90 -85.72
CA SER A 331 -25.46 13.00 -86.81
C SER A 331 -26.43 11.82 -87.01
N THR A 332 -27.10 11.35 -85.96
CA THR A 332 -27.96 10.16 -86.02
C THR A 332 -29.40 10.44 -86.47
N SER A 333 -29.80 11.70 -86.58
CA SER A 333 -31.14 12.08 -87.08
C SER A 333 -31.25 12.10 -88.62
N HIS A 334 -30.15 12.05 -89.37
CA HIS A 334 -30.19 11.93 -90.84
C HIS A 334 -29.98 10.49 -91.35
N GLY A 335 -29.28 9.63 -90.61
CA GLY A 335 -29.05 8.24 -91.02
C GLY A 335 -30.26 7.31 -90.92
N ARG A 336 -31.31 7.67 -90.15
CA ARG A 336 -32.48 6.80 -89.95
C ARG A 336 -33.54 6.89 -91.06
N LYS A 337 -33.53 7.96 -91.86
CA LYS A 337 -34.41 8.08 -93.05
C LYS A 337 -33.81 7.39 -94.29
N GLU A 338 -32.49 7.34 -94.40
CA GLU A 338 -31.81 6.75 -95.57
C GLU A 338 -31.79 5.21 -95.54
N ARG A 339 -31.75 4.59 -94.34
CA ARG A 339 -31.82 3.12 -94.22
C ARG A 339 -33.18 2.53 -94.58
N LYS A 340 -34.28 3.27 -94.41
CA LYS A 340 -35.64 2.78 -94.72
C LYS A 340 -35.89 2.65 -96.23
N HIS A 341 -35.32 3.54 -97.05
CA HIS A 341 -35.44 3.47 -98.52
C HIS A 341 -34.58 2.36 -99.16
N LYS A 342 -33.48 1.95 -98.51
CA LYS A 342 -32.56 0.95 -99.08
C LYS A 342 -33.02 -0.49 -98.84
N GLU A 343 -33.87 -0.71 -97.84
CA GLU A 343 -34.46 -2.02 -97.52
C GLU A 343 -35.66 -2.32 -98.44
N GLU A 344 -36.53 -1.33 -98.70
CA GLU A 344 -37.67 -1.44 -99.62
C GLU A 344 -37.25 -1.72 -101.09
N ALA A 345 -36.04 -1.29 -101.50
CA ALA A 345 -35.51 -1.55 -102.84
C ALA A 345 -34.91 -2.95 -103.01
N ARG A 346 -34.57 -3.65 -101.92
CA ARG A 346 -34.02 -5.01 -101.97
C ARG A 346 -35.11 -6.08 -102.00
N GLU A 347 -36.25 -5.80 -101.38
CA GLU A 347 -37.39 -6.72 -101.34
C GLU A 347 -38.06 -6.85 -102.72
N LYS A 348 -38.19 -5.75 -103.48
CA LYS A 348 -38.72 -5.78 -104.86
C LYS A 348 -37.87 -6.53 -105.90
N ARG A 349 -36.62 -6.90 -105.59
CA ARG A 349 -35.73 -7.63 -106.51
C ARG A 349 -35.73 -9.15 -106.32
N ARG A 350 -36.34 -9.67 -105.24
CA ARG A 350 -36.39 -11.12 -104.97
C ARG A 350 -37.62 -11.82 -105.56
N ASP A 351 -38.68 -11.07 -105.88
CA ASP A 351 -39.93 -11.66 -106.40
C ASP A 351 -39.96 -11.80 -107.94
N SER A 352 -38.84 -11.56 -108.64
CA SER A 352 -38.78 -11.57 -110.12
C SER A 352 -37.84 -12.62 -110.73
N ALA A 353 -37.22 -13.50 -109.93
CA ALA A 353 -36.13 -14.38 -110.39
C ALA A 353 -36.35 -15.87 -110.08
N THR A 354 -37.57 -16.38 -110.30
CA THR A 354 -37.88 -17.83 -110.31
C THR A 354 -38.91 -18.14 -111.39
N ILE A 355 -38.52 -17.97 -112.66
CA ILE A 355 -39.21 -18.53 -113.83
C ILE A 355 -38.14 -18.87 -114.88
N SER A 356 -38.16 -20.13 -115.33
CA SER A 356 -37.58 -20.71 -116.57
C SER A 356 -36.21 -21.42 -116.55
N ASP A 357 -36.19 -22.46 -117.38
CA ASP A 357 -35.17 -23.46 -117.79
C ASP A 357 -34.95 -24.63 -116.81
N ASP A 358 -35.49 -25.84 -116.94
CA ASP A 358 -36.10 -26.62 -118.03
C ASP A 358 -35.31 -26.78 -119.34
N SER A 359 -35.22 -28.02 -119.83
CA SER A 359 -34.45 -28.53 -121.00
C SER A 359 -32.92 -28.63 -120.79
N GLU A 360 -32.17 -29.62 -121.26
CA GLU A 360 -32.41 -30.87 -121.98
C GLU A 360 -31.03 -31.60 -122.07
N GLN A 361 -31.06 -32.94 -122.12
CA GLN A 361 -30.29 -33.89 -122.98
C GLN A 361 -28.83 -33.55 -123.39
N ASP A 362 -27.82 -34.43 -123.36
CA ASP A 362 -27.73 -35.90 -123.52
C ASP A 362 -26.51 -36.45 -122.74
#